data_AF-A0A435U8A2-F1
#
_entry.id   AF-A0A435U8A2-F1
#
_cell.length_a   1.000
_cell.length_b   1.000
_cell.length_c   1.000
_cell.angle_alpha   90.00
_cell.angle_beta   90.00
_cell.angle_gamma   90.00
#
_symmetry.space_group_name_H-M   'P 1'
#
loop_
_entity.id
_entity.type
_entity.pdbx_description
1 polymer ?
#
loop_
_entity_poly.entity_id
_entity_poly.type
_entity_poly.pdbx_seq_one_letter_code
_entity_poly.pdbx_strand_id
1 'polypeptide(L)'
;MRKRVVFVAAAIIAGCQSGPQFVVYKPGVNIPSTVTAVDQCRIASFKEIPQSLATDINPGYNNPGTIQCNTFGTVVTCNRIGAINIPPSSTTYDVNADLRIRYIARCLEAKGFAVKTDGRACASASEDKQAMADRAAGQFPKCAVESGY
;
A
#
# COMPACT_ATOMS: atom_id res chain seq x y z
N MET A 1 22.45 -4.75 -33.65
CA MET A 1 21.34 -4.05 -32.98
C MET A 1 20.90 -4.88 -31.77
N ARG A 2 21.49 -4.68 -30.59
CA ARG A 2 21.31 -5.59 -29.43
C ARG A 2 21.57 -4.90 -28.08
N LYS A 3 21.19 -3.62 -27.94
CA LYS A 3 21.47 -2.81 -26.74
C LYS A 3 20.29 -1.95 -26.25
N ARG A 4 19.05 -2.27 -26.64
CA ARG A 4 17.86 -1.46 -26.26
C ARG A 4 16.82 -2.17 -25.38
N VAL A 5 17.05 -3.42 -24.97
CA VAL A 5 16.00 -4.21 -24.30
C VAL A 5 16.14 -4.23 -22.76
N VAL A 6 17.23 -3.71 -22.20
CA VAL A 6 17.52 -3.92 -20.75
C VAL A 6 16.88 -2.86 -19.84
N PHE A 7 16.47 -1.69 -20.34
CA PHE A 7 15.98 -0.61 -19.47
C PHE A 7 14.48 -0.65 -19.10
N VAL A 8 13.68 -1.52 -19.72
CA VAL A 8 12.23 -1.56 -19.44
C VAL A 8 11.89 -2.39 -18.18
N ALA A 9 12.79 -3.29 -17.76
CA ALA A 9 12.52 -4.21 -16.65
C ALA A 9 12.63 -3.57 -15.25
N ALA A 10 13.32 -2.44 -15.09
CA ALA A 10 13.53 -1.81 -13.78
C ALA A 10 12.33 -0.96 -13.30
N ALA A 11 11.42 -0.56 -14.18
CA ALA A 11 10.31 0.32 -13.83
C ALA A 11 9.09 -0.40 -13.21
N ILE A 12 9.06 -1.75 -13.21
CA ILE A 12 7.90 -2.53 -12.75
C ILE A 12 8.05 -3.00 -11.29
N ILE A 13 9.23 -2.85 -10.67
CA ILE A 13 9.48 -3.30 -9.29
C ILE A 13 9.20 -2.20 -8.25
N ALA A 14 8.82 -0.99 -8.68
CA ALA A 14 8.26 0.01 -7.78
C ALA A 14 6.81 -0.34 -7.46
N GLY A 15 6.61 -1.42 -6.68
CA GLY A 15 5.36 -1.64 -5.95
C GLY A 15 5.20 -0.50 -4.95
N CYS A 16 4.63 0.62 -5.38
CA CYS A 16 4.21 1.70 -4.50
C CYS A 16 3.17 1.13 -3.53
N GLN A 17 3.61 0.76 -2.33
CA GLN A 17 2.71 0.60 -1.20
C GLN A 17 2.25 2.00 -0.78
N SER A 18 1.33 2.58 -1.55
CA SER A 18 0.57 3.76 -1.15
C SER A 18 -0.51 3.33 -0.16
N GLY A 19 -0.09 2.90 1.03
CA GLY A 19 -1.00 2.86 2.18
C GLY A 19 -1.43 4.28 2.54
N PRO A 20 -2.60 4.46 3.17
CA PRO A 20 -3.05 5.77 3.65
C PRO A 20 -1.94 6.44 4.47
N GLN A 21 -1.58 7.66 4.10
CA GLN A 21 -0.52 8.40 4.77
C GLN A 21 -1.13 9.33 5.82
N PHE A 22 -0.50 9.39 6.98
CA PHE A 22 -0.86 10.37 7.99
C PHE A 22 -0.35 11.74 7.57
N VAL A 23 -1.25 12.71 7.40
CA VAL A 23 -0.83 14.12 7.41
C VAL A 23 -0.82 14.58 8.86
N VAL A 24 0.35 14.92 9.36
CA VAL A 24 0.57 15.29 10.76
C VAL A 24 1.05 16.72 10.84
N TYR A 25 0.36 17.57 11.60
CA TYR A 25 0.65 18.99 11.66
C TYR A 25 0.56 19.55 13.08
N LYS A 26 1.51 20.42 13.41
CA LYS A 26 1.50 21.25 14.61
C LYS A 26 2.19 22.59 14.29
N PRO A 27 1.53 23.74 14.54
CA PRO A 27 2.16 25.04 14.33
C PRO A 27 3.47 25.19 15.11
N GLY A 28 4.48 25.79 14.48
CA GLY A 28 5.78 26.04 15.10
C GLY A 28 6.70 24.81 15.23
N VAL A 29 6.31 23.64 14.70
CA VAL A 29 7.13 22.42 14.74
C VAL A 29 7.67 22.07 13.36
N ASN A 30 8.98 21.83 13.30
CA ASN A 30 9.68 21.44 12.08
C ASN A 30 9.35 19.98 11.67
N ILE A 31 9.69 19.62 10.43
CA ILE A 31 9.44 18.26 9.91
C ILE A 31 10.21 17.19 10.70
N PRO A 32 11.52 17.34 11.01
CA PRO A 32 12.25 16.33 11.78
C PRO A 32 11.61 16.00 13.13
N SER A 33 11.17 17.00 13.89
CA SER A 33 10.47 16.79 15.16
C SER A 33 9.11 16.10 14.97
N THR A 34 8.43 16.35 13.84
CA THR A 34 7.19 15.65 13.49
C THR A 34 7.47 14.18 13.23
N VAL A 35 8.51 13.86 12.45
CA VAL A 35 8.93 12.47 12.15
C VAL A 35 9.27 11.73 13.45
N THR A 36 10.09 12.33 14.32
CA THR A 36 10.42 11.72 15.61
C THR A 36 9.18 11.44 16.47
N ALA A 37 8.19 12.33 16.48
CA ALA A 37 6.95 12.12 17.22
C ALA A 37 6.12 10.95 16.64
N VAL A 38 6.04 10.86 15.30
CA VAL A 38 5.39 9.75 14.60
C VAL A 38 6.07 8.43 14.90
N ASP A 39 7.40 8.37 14.82
CA ASP A 39 8.19 7.18 15.10
C ASP A 39 8.04 6.70 16.55
N GLN A 40 8.08 7.62 17.52
CA GLN A 40 7.82 7.29 18.92
C GLN A 40 6.43 6.69 19.12
N CYS A 41 5.40 7.28 18.51
CA CYS A 41 4.03 6.78 18.61
C CYS A 41 3.87 5.42 17.91
N ARG A 42 4.59 5.19 16.82
CA ARG A 42 4.61 3.91 16.11
C ARG A 42 5.32 2.82 16.90
N ILE A 43 6.46 3.13 17.53
CA ILE A 43 7.15 2.20 18.42
C ILE A 43 6.26 1.86 19.62
N ALA A 44 5.59 2.85 20.21
CA ALA A 44 4.65 2.62 21.31
C ALA A 44 3.47 1.74 20.87
N SER A 45 2.91 1.95 19.67
CA SER A 45 1.80 1.14 19.18
C SER A 45 2.20 -0.33 18.99
N PHE A 46 3.42 -0.62 18.56
CA PHE A 46 3.91 -2.00 18.47
C PHE A 46 4.12 -2.68 19.84
N LYS A 47 4.44 -1.90 20.88
CA LYS A 47 4.59 -2.42 22.24
C LYS A 47 3.23 -2.74 22.88
N GLU A 48 2.27 -1.82 22.75
CA GLU A 48 0.95 -1.95 23.36
C GLU A 48 0.00 -2.86 22.56
N ILE A 49 0.16 -2.88 21.24
CA ILE A 49 -0.71 -3.64 20.32
C ILE A 49 0.19 -4.51 19.43
N PRO A 50 0.57 -5.71 19.91
CA PRO A 50 1.39 -6.63 19.14
C PRO A 50 0.75 -6.99 17.79
N GLN A 51 1.60 -7.32 16.83
CA GLN A 51 1.15 -7.81 15.53
C GLN A 51 0.42 -9.14 15.69
N SER A 52 -0.72 -9.27 15.00
CA SER A 52 -1.47 -10.52 14.92
C SER A 52 -1.65 -10.84 13.44
N LEU A 53 -0.82 -11.74 12.93
CA LEU A 53 -0.85 -12.11 11.51
C LEU A 53 -1.86 -13.24 11.30
N ALA A 54 -2.81 -13.02 10.41
CA ALA A 54 -3.72 -14.03 9.91
C ALA A 54 -3.46 -14.24 8.41
N THR A 55 -3.64 -15.47 7.94
CA THR A 55 -3.47 -15.83 6.53
C THR A 55 -4.76 -16.43 6.01
N ASP A 56 -5.40 -15.74 5.08
CA ASP A 56 -6.53 -16.27 4.33
C ASP A 56 -5.98 -17.08 3.14
N ILE A 57 -6.44 -18.33 3.03
CA ILE A 57 -6.05 -19.24 1.94
C ILE A 57 -7.28 -19.49 1.07
N ASN A 58 -7.18 -19.11 -0.20
CA ASN A 58 -8.10 -19.54 -1.24
C ASN A 58 -7.45 -20.73 -1.96
N PRO A 59 -7.97 -21.96 -1.82
CA PRO A 59 -7.35 -23.16 -2.41
C PRO A 59 -7.41 -23.19 -3.94
N GLY A 60 -8.08 -22.22 -4.57
CA GLY A 60 -8.31 -22.21 -6.01
C GLY A 60 -9.33 -23.26 -6.41
N TYR A 61 -9.62 -23.31 -7.71
CA TYR A 61 -10.56 -24.27 -8.30
C TYR A 61 -10.10 -24.61 -9.70
N ASN A 62 -9.95 -25.90 -10.00
CA ASN A 62 -9.54 -26.36 -11.32
C ASN A 62 -10.53 -27.41 -11.84
N ASN A 63 -11.13 -27.10 -12.99
CA ASN A 63 -11.93 -28.04 -13.77
C ASN A 63 -11.28 -28.15 -15.16
N PRO A 64 -10.75 -29.32 -15.54
CA PRO A 64 -10.09 -29.51 -16.82
C PRO A 64 -11.04 -29.47 -18.03
N GLY A 65 -12.36 -29.36 -17.80
CA GLY A 65 -13.39 -29.37 -18.84
C GLY A 65 -13.53 -30.74 -19.52
N THR A 66 -14.31 -30.79 -20.58
CA THR A 66 -14.50 -31.98 -21.41
C THR A 66 -13.78 -31.79 -22.75
N ILE A 67 -13.11 -32.83 -23.23
CA ILE A 67 -12.56 -32.85 -24.58
C ILE A 67 -13.66 -33.34 -25.52
N GLN A 68 -14.06 -32.50 -26.46
CA GLN A 68 -14.98 -32.87 -27.53
C GLN A 68 -14.20 -32.95 -28.83
N CYS A 69 -14.18 -34.15 -29.42
CA CYS A 69 -13.54 -34.40 -30.71
C CYS A 69 -14.60 -34.58 -31.78
N ASN A 70 -14.39 -33.95 -32.94
CA ASN A 70 -15.17 -34.16 -34.14
C ASN A 70 -14.27 -34.72 -35.24
N THR A 71 -14.75 -35.74 -35.93
CA THR A 71 -14.04 -36.38 -37.05
C THR A 71 -14.76 -36.07 -38.35
N PHE A 72 -14.02 -35.57 -39.35
CA PHE A 72 -14.53 -35.36 -40.70
C PHE A 72 -13.57 -35.98 -41.71
N GLY A 73 -14.00 -37.04 -42.38
CA GLY A 73 -13.12 -37.85 -43.23
C GLY A 73 -12.01 -38.52 -42.40
N THR A 74 -10.74 -38.24 -42.72
CA THR A 74 -9.56 -38.73 -41.99
C THR A 74 -9.00 -37.73 -40.97
N VAL A 75 -9.61 -36.53 -40.86
CA VAL A 75 -9.14 -35.47 -39.96
C VAL A 75 -9.95 -35.50 -38.66
N VAL A 76 -9.24 -35.52 -37.52
CA VAL A 76 -9.83 -35.44 -36.18
C VAL A 76 -9.42 -34.11 -35.54
N THR A 77 -10.42 -33.31 -35.12
CA THR A 77 -10.20 -32.05 -34.40
C THR A 77 -10.81 -32.14 -33.02
N CYS A 78 -10.01 -31.88 -31.98
CA CYS A 78 -10.45 -31.91 -30.58
C CYS A 78 -10.38 -30.52 -29.95
N ASN A 79 -11.47 -30.11 -29.30
CA ASN A 79 -11.57 -28.87 -28.53
C ASN A 79 -11.85 -29.17 -27.06
N ARG A 80 -11.29 -28.37 -26.16
CA ARG A 80 -11.59 -28.43 -24.72
C ARG A 80 -12.67 -27.41 -24.39
N ILE A 81 -13.78 -27.86 -23.83
CA ILE A 81 -14.96 -27.03 -23.53
C ILE A 81 -15.22 -27.07 -22.01
N GLY A 82 -15.60 -25.93 -21.43
CA GLY A 82 -15.97 -25.84 -20.01
C GLY A 82 -14.79 -25.94 -19.04
N ALA A 83 -13.55 -25.70 -19.50
CA ALA A 83 -12.40 -25.66 -18.62
C ALA A 83 -12.35 -24.34 -17.84
N ILE A 84 -12.09 -24.41 -16.54
CA ILE A 84 -11.90 -23.26 -15.66
C ILE A 84 -10.71 -23.53 -14.73
N ASN A 85 -9.86 -22.52 -14.56
CA ASN A 85 -8.75 -22.56 -13.64
C ASN A 85 -8.73 -21.24 -12.86
N ILE A 86 -9.11 -21.32 -11.59
CA ILE A 86 -8.95 -20.27 -10.59
C ILE A 86 -7.72 -20.67 -9.78
N PRO A 87 -6.59 -19.95 -9.91
CA PRO A 87 -5.37 -20.32 -9.19
C PRO A 87 -5.55 -20.16 -7.68
N PRO A 88 -4.86 -20.97 -6.86
CA PRO A 88 -4.82 -20.76 -5.43
C PRO A 88 -4.18 -19.40 -5.11
N SER A 89 -4.66 -18.75 -4.06
CA SER A 89 -4.06 -17.54 -3.53
C SER A 89 -3.97 -17.60 -2.01
N SER A 90 -3.02 -16.88 -1.45
CA SER A 90 -2.94 -16.66 -0.01
C SER A 90 -2.69 -15.19 0.25
N THR A 91 -3.37 -14.63 1.26
CA THR A 91 -3.20 -13.24 1.67
C THR A 91 -2.96 -13.21 3.17
N THR A 92 -1.79 -12.75 3.57
CA THR A 92 -1.46 -12.52 4.98
C THR A 92 -1.72 -11.06 5.31
N TYR A 93 -2.43 -10.82 6.40
CA TYR A 93 -2.74 -9.48 6.89
C TYR A 93 -2.58 -9.42 8.40
N ASP A 94 -2.34 -8.22 8.91
CA ASP A 94 -2.27 -7.96 10.34
C ASP A 94 -3.64 -7.52 10.85
N VAL A 95 -4.28 -8.38 11.64
CA VAL A 95 -5.62 -8.18 12.19
C VAL A 95 -5.69 -6.92 13.06
N ASN A 96 -4.56 -6.56 13.69
CA ASN A 96 -4.47 -5.42 14.59
C ASN A 96 -3.96 -4.14 13.91
N ALA A 97 -3.77 -4.13 12.59
CA ALA A 97 -3.27 -2.95 11.86
C ALA A 97 -4.09 -1.69 12.12
N ASP A 98 -5.41 -1.78 12.00
CA ASP A 98 -6.30 -0.63 12.21
C ASP A 98 -6.26 -0.12 13.66
N LEU A 99 -6.17 -1.03 14.64
CA LEU A 99 -6.06 -0.65 16.04
C LEU A 99 -4.75 0.11 16.32
N ARG A 100 -3.64 -0.31 15.70
CA ARG A 100 -2.36 0.43 15.79
C ARG A 100 -2.45 1.80 15.12
N ILE A 101 -3.12 1.92 13.98
CA ILE A 101 -3.34 3.20 13.30
C ILE A 101 -4.11 4.17 14.23
N ARG A 102 -5.19 3.71 14.87
CA ARG A 102 -5.95 4.49 15.85
C ARG A 102 -5.11 4.90 17.06
N TYR A 103 -4.28 3.99 17.57
CA TYR A 103 -3.37 4.29 18.68
C TYR A 103 -2.36 5.39 18.31
N ILE A 104 -1.75 5.30 17.13
CA ILE A 104 -0.79 6.30 16.64
C ILE A 104 -1.45 7.68 16.56
N ALA A 105 -2.66 7.76 15.99
CA ALA A 105 -3.41 9.01 15.91
C ALA A 105 -3.66 9.62 17.30
N ARG A 106 -4.14 8.82 18.27
CA ARG A 106 -4.37 9.28 19.65
C ARG A 106 -3.08 9.73 20.35
N CYS A 107 -1.98 9.00 20.14
CA CYS A 107 -0.67 9.36 20.70
C CYS A 107 -0.18 10.71 20.15
N LEU A 108 -0.36 10.97 18.86
CA LEU A 108 0.00 12.24 18.22
C LEU A 108 -0.92 13.39 18.68
N GLU A 109 -2.22 13.15 18.76
CA GLU A 109 -3.20 14.11 19.31
C GLU A 109 -2.85 14.50 20.75
N ALA A 110 -2.48 13.53 21.60
CA ALA A 110 -2.03 13.79 22.97
C ALA A 110 -0.73 14.63 23.04
N LYS A 111 0.12 14.55 22.01
CA LYS A 111 1.31 15.42 21.84
C LYS A 111 0.97 16.79 21.22
N GLY A 112 -0.31 17.06 20.96
CA GLY A 112 -0.82 18.31 20.40
C GLY A 112 -0.68 18.43 18.89
N PHE A 113 -0.51 17.32 18.17
CA PHE A 113 -0.56 17.31 16.71
C PHE A 113 -2.00 17.12 16.22
N ALA A 114 -2.36 17.83 15.17
CA ALA A 114 -3.51 17.50 14.35
C ALA A 114 -3.12 16.38 13.37
N VAL A 115 -4.00 15.39 13.21
CA VAL A 115 -3.76 14.20 12.39
C VAL A 115 -4.90 14.03 11.40
N LYS A 116 -4.55 13.80 10.14
CA LYS A 116 -5.48 13.34 9.10
C LYS A 116 -5.02 11.95 8.63
N THR A 117 -5.84 10.93 8.90
CA THR A 117 -5.50 9.51 8.65
C THR A 117 -5.86 9.05 7.23
N ASP A 118 -6.73 9.77 6.54
CA ASP A 118 -7.13 9.60 5.14
C ASP A 118 -6.29 10.48 4.18
N GLY A 119 -5.06 10.79 4.58
CA GLY A 119 -4.15 11.59 3.81
C GLY A 119 -3.48 10.84 2.66
N ARG A 120 -2.83 11.62 1.79
CA ARG A 120 -1.93 11.11 0.74
C ARG A 120 -0.55 11.75 0.86
N ALA A 121 0.46 11.05 0.37
CA ALA A 121 1.76 11.67 0.09
C ALA A 121 1.62 12.77 -0.96
N CYS A 122 2.46 13.78 -0.87
CA CYS A 122 2.63 14.76 -1.93
C CYS A 122 3.20 14.05 -3.18
N ALA A 123 2.68 14.38 -4.35
CA ALA A 123 2.97 13.67 -5.61
C ALA A 123 4.02 14.40 -6.47
N SER A 124 4.37 15.63 -6.11
CA SER A 124 5.35 16.43 -6.85
C SER A 124 6.08 17.42 -5.94
N ALA A 125 7.26 17.86 -6.36
CA ALA A 125 8.03 18.89 -5.66
C ALA A 125 7.28 20.23 -5.53
N SER A 126 6.31 20.50 -6.41
CA SER A 126 5.42 21.66 -6.28
C SER A 126 4.49 21.51 -5.08
N GLU A 127 3.92 20.32 -4.89
CA GLU A 127 3.05 20.02 -3.75
C GLU A 127 3.84 20.01 -2.44
N ASP A 128 5.08 19.52 -2.44
CA ASP A 128 5.95 19.60 -1.26
C ASP A 128 6.21 21.04 -0.84
N LYS A 129 6.56 21.91 -1.81
CA LYS A 129 6.76 23.35 -1.55
C LYS A 129 5.50 23.99 -0.99
N GLN A 130 4.33 23.67 -1.55
CA GLN A 130 3.07 24.18 -1.05
C GLN A 130 2.78 23.68 0.37
N ALA A 131 2.94 22.39 0.63
CA ALA A 131 2.73 21.83 1.96
C ALA A 131 3.70 22.44 2.99
N MET A 132 4.95 22.72 2.62
CA MET A 132 5.88 23.45 3.49
C MET A 132 5.45 24.90 3.73
N ALA A 133 4.94 25.59 2.71
CA ALA A 133 4.40 26.94 2.82
C ALA A 133 3.16 26.99 3.73
N ASP A 134 2.21 26.06 3.54
CA ASP A 134 1.02 25.91 4.39
C ASP A 134 1.44 25.75 5.85
N ARG A 135 2.41 24.86 6.13
CA ARG A 135 2.92 24.65 7.49
C ARG A 135 3.51 25.90 8.11
N ALA A 136 4.32 26.64 7.33
CA ALA A 136 4.92 27.89 7.76
C ALA A 136 3.87 28.98 8.03
N ALA A 137 2.77 28.96 7.27
CA ALA A 137 1.63 29.87 7.43
C ALA A 137 0.67 29.48 8.57
N GLY A 138 0.95 28.45 9.36
CA GLY A 138 0.02 28.01 10.41
C GLY A 138 -1.10 27.09 9.91
N GLN A 139 -1.10 26.74 8.62
CA GLN A 139 -2.18 26.01 7.96
C GLN A 139 -1.88 24.52 7.88
N PHE A 140 -2.95 23.72 7.97
CA PHE A 140 -2.85 22.27 7.85
C PHE A 140 -2.57 21.89 6.38
N PRO A 141 -1.47 21.20 6.06
CA PRO A 141 -1.11 20.88 4.69
C PRO A 141 -2.06 19.86 4.07
N LYS A 142 -2.26 19.93 2.74
CA LYS A 142 -3.18 19.02 2.02
C LYS A 142 -2.62 17.61 1.82
N CYS A 143 -1.30 17.45 1.87
CA CYS A 143 -0.60 16.19 1.68
C CYS A 143 0.55 16.05 2.68
N ALA A 144 0.99 14.82 2.90
CA ALA A 144 2.16 14.52 3.69
C ALA A 144 3.41 14.73 2.82
N VAL A 145 4.28 15.63 3.24
CA VAL A 145 5.60 15.83 2.62
C VAL A 145 6.41 14.56 2.83
N GLU A 146 7.02 14.02 1.78
CA GLU A 146 7.95 12.91 1.93
C GLU A 146 9.13 13.37 2.80
N SER A 147 9.23 12.82 4.00
CA SER A 147 10.44 12.89 4.80
C SER A 147 11.46 11.96 4.14
N GLY A 148 12.21 12.48 3.17
CA GLY A 148 13.13 11.70 2.34
C GLY A 148 14.00 10.74 3.14
N TYR A 149 13.64 9.45 3.07
CA TYR A 149 14.43 8.28 3.41
C TYR A 149 14.10 7.19 2.40
#